data_AF-A0A646QDC6-F1
#
_entry.id   AF-A0A646QDC6-F1
#
_cell.length_a   1.000
_cell.length_b   1.000
_cell.length_c   1.000
_cell.angle_alpha   90.00
_cell.angle_beta   90.00
_cell.angle_gamma   90.00
#
_symmetry.space_group_name_H-M   'P 1'
#
loop_
_entity.id
_entity.type
_entity.pdbx_description
1 polymer ?
#
loop_
_entity_poly.entity_id
_entity_poly.type
_entity_poly.pdbx_seq_one_letter_code
_entity_poly.pdbx_strand_id
1 'polypeptide(L)'
;MIKTAVIVLTFLFVMSIIEECKALKVKDLKEPKSFIKAKAMAKDKLALKYIYDNRDGCMTNCKLVPTCHLLSPECCPKQTQICLQLDIVIEANKKLEQS
;
A
#
# COMPACT_ATOMS: atom_id res chain seq x y z
N MET A 1 -28.45 -31.43 -0.11
CA MET A 1 -27.22 -31.00 -0.80
C MET A 1 -27.32 -29.59 -1.37
N ILE A 2 -28.30 -29.26 -2.22
CA ILE A 2 -28.40 -27.93 -2.85
C ILE A 2 -28.57 -26.78 -1.82
N LYS A 3 -29.46 -26.92 -0.83
CA LYS A 3 -29.64 -25.88 0.22
C LYS A 3 -28.37 -25.60 1.02
N THR A 4 -27.61 -26.65 1.36
CA THR A 4 -26.35 -26.53 2.10
C THR A 4 -25.27 -25.85 1.25
N ALA A 5 -25.19 -26.19 -0.03
CA ALA A 5 -24.25 -25.57 -0.97
C ALA A 5 -24.54 -24.08 -1.18
N VAL A 6 -25.83 -23.70 -1.29
CA VAL A 6 -26.24 -22.29 -1.42
C VAL A 6 -25.86 -21.51 -0.17
N ILE A 7 -26.11 -22.04 1.03
CA ILE A 7 -25.75 -21.37 2.29
C ILE A 7 -24.24 -21.15 2.39
N VAL A 8 -23.43 -22.15 2.04
CA VAL A 8 -21.96 -22.03 2.02
C VAL A 8 -21.50 -20.97 1.02
N LEU A 9 -22.08 -20.94 -0.18
CA LEU A 9 -21.74 -19.96 -1.20
C LEU A 9 -22.08 -18.54 -0.74
N THR A 10 -23.24 -18.34 -0.12
CA THR A 10 -23.64 -17.03 0.42
C THR A 10 -22.71 -16.58 1.54
N PHE A 11 -22.31 -17.49 2.44
CA PHE A 11 -21.35 -17.20 3.50
C PHE A 11 -19.97 -16.80 2.94
N LEU A 12 -19.47 -17.51 1.93
CA LEU A 12 -18.22 -17.15 1.27
C LEU A 12 -18.30 -15.77 0.63
N PHE A 13 -19.41 -15.47 -0.05
CA PHE A 13 -19.61 -14.18 -0.70
C PHE A 13 -19.65 -13.02 0.30
N VAL A 14 -20.35 -13.21 1.43
CA VAL A 14 -20.41 -12.21 2.50
C VAL A 14 -19.05 -12.02 3.16
N MET A 15 -18.30 -13.10 3.39
CA MET A 15 -16.94 -13.01 3.93
C MET A 15 -16.00 -12.25 2.98
N SER A 16 -16.05 -12.52 1.68
CA SER A 16 -15.27 -11.78 0.67
C SER A 16 -15.60 -10.29 0.66
N ILE A 17 -16.88 -9.91 0.76
CA ILE A 17 -17.29 -8.50 0.84
C ILE A 17 -16.77 -7.85 2.14
N ILE A 18 -16.84 -8.55 3.28
CA ILE A 18 -16.35 -8.02 4.56
C ILE A 18 -14.84 -7.82 4.54
N GLU A 19 -14.09 -8.72 3.90
CA GLU A 19 -12.63 -8.63 3.76
C GLU A 19 -12.22 -7.41 2.92
N GLU A 20 -12.93 -7.14 1.81
CA GLU A 20 -12.73 -5.93 1.01
C GLU A 20 -13.16 -4.65 1.73
N CYS A 21 -14.21 -4.68 2.55
CA CYS A 21 -14.67 -3.52 3.32
C CYS A 21 -13.73 -3.12 4.47
N LYS A 22 -12.93 -4.06 5.00
CA LYS A 22 -12.00 -3.81 6.10
C LYS A 22 -10.58 -3.45 5.65
N ALA A 23 -10.24 -3.72 4.40
CA ALA A 23 -8.93 -3.39 3.86
C ALA A 23 -8.85 -1.88 3.54
N LEU A 24 -8.21 -1.10 4.42
CA LEU A 24 -7.83 0.28 4.13
C LEU A 24 -6.99 0.30 2.84
N LYS A 25 -7.39 1.12 1.86
CA LYS A 25 -6.60 1.30 0.64
C LYS A 25 -5.47 2.28 0.94
N VAL A 26 -4.36 2.17 0.21
CA VAL A 26 -3.17 3.03 0.37
C VAL A 26 -3.51 4.52 0.19
N LYS A 27 -4.46 4.82 -0.70
CA LYS A 27 -4.98 6.17 -0.94
C LYS A 27 -5.75 6.76 0.25
N ASP A 28 -6.27 5.92 1.14
CA ASP A 28 -7.01 6.34 2.34
C ASP A 28 -6.03 6.62 3.51
N LEU A 29 -4.76 6.21 3.37
CA LEU A 29 -3.71 6.47 4.34
C LEU A 29 -3.15 7.89 4.15
N LYS A 30 -2.73 8.48 5.28
CA LYS A 30 -2.01 9.76 5.26
C LYS A 30 -0.76 9.63 4.39
N GLU A 31 -0.62 10.56 3.46
CA GLU A 31 0.54 10.58 2.56
C GLU A 31 1.86 10.74 3.34
N PRO A 32 2.88 9.92 3.02
CA PRO A 32 4.19 10.05 3.63
C PRO A 32 4.94 11.26 3.07
N LYS A 33 5.85 11.83 3.87
CA LYS A 33 6.67 13.00 3.48
C LYS A 33 7.44 12.77 2.17
N SER A 34 7.93 11.55 1.96
CA SER A 34 8.63 11.13 0.75
C SER A 34 7.75 11.21 -0.51
N PHE A 35 6.48 10.81 -0.40
CA PHE A 35 5.49 10.93 -1.48
C PHE A 35 5.15 12.39 -1.77
N ILE A 36 4.98 13.22 -0.73
CA ILE A 36 4.75 14.67 -0.88
C ILE A 36 5.89 15.32 -1.65
N LYS A 37 7.14 14.99 -1.30
CA LYS A 37 8.34 15.50 -2.00
C LYS A 37 8.39 15.05 -3.45
N ALA A 38 8.07 13.79 -3.75
CA ALA A 38 8.04 13.27 -5.11
C ALA A 38 6.98 13.99 -5.97
N LYS A 39 5.77 14.22 -5.43
CA LYS A 39 4.73 15.00 -6.11
C LYS A 39 5.18 16.42 -6.46
N ALA A 40 5.88 17.09 -5.54
CA ALA A 40 6.39 18.44 -5.78
C ALA A 40 7.47 18.51 -6.89
N MET A 41 8.12 17.39 -7.20
CA MET A 41 9.13 17.29 -8.26
C MET A 41 8.56 16.86 -9.62
N ALA A 42 7.27 16.49 -9.69
CA ALA A 42 6.63 16.10 -10.94
C ALA A 42 6.51 17.32 -11.87
N LYS A 43 7.09 17.22 -13.06
CA LYS A 43 7.14 18.33 -14.04
C LYS A 43 5.87 18.44 -14.88
N ASP A 44 5.08 17.38 -14.95
CA ASP A 44 3.86 17.30 -15.76
C ASP A 44 2.82 16.33 -15.15
N LYS A 45 1.63 16.31 -15.75
CA LYS A 45 0.51 15.47 -15.33
C LYS A 45 0.79 13.97 -15.52
N LEU A 46 1.63 13.59 -16.48
CA LEU A 46 1.95 12.20 -16.75
C LEU A 46 2.86 11.65 -15.66
N ALA A 47 3.89 12.39 -15.27
CA ALA A 47 4.76 12.08 -14.15
C ALA A 47 3.97 11.97 -12.84
N LEU A 48 3.04 12.90 -12.61
CA LEU A 48 2.16 12.85 -11.43
C LEU A 48 1.27 11.61 -11.44
N LYS A 49 0.68 11.26 -12.59
CA LYS A 49 -0.11 10.03 -12.75
C LYS A 49 0.71 8.79 -12.43
N TYR A 50 1.94 8.69 -12.94
CA TYR A 50 2.82 7.55 -12.60
C TYR A 50 3.14 7.46 -11.11
N ILE A 51 3.28 8.59 -10.43
CA ILE A 51 3.50 8.63 -8.98
C ILE A 51 2.27 8.08 -8.24
N TYR A 52 1.05 8.50 -8.62
CA TYR A 52 -0.20 8.00 -8.04
C TYR A 52 -0.45 6.52 -8.38
N ASP A 53 -0.26 6.10 -9.63
CA ASP A 53 -0.44 4.71 -10.06
C ASP A 53 0.50 3.76 -9.28
N ASN A 54 1.74 4.19 -9.03
CA ASN A 54 2.66 3.43 -8.17
C ASN A 54 2.22 3.38 -6.71
N ARG A 55 1.59 4.45 -6.21
CA ARG A 55 1.10 4.48 -4.83
C ARG A 55 -0.10 3.57 -4.65
N ASP A 56 -1.10 3.74 -5.49
CA ASP A 56 -2.34 2.96 -5.45
C ASP A 56 -2.07 1.47 -5.72
N GLY A 57 -1.17 1.19 -6.66
CA GLY A 57 -0.76 -0.16 -7.01
C GLY A 57 0.25 -0.77 -6.05
N CYS A 58 0.48 -0.19 -4.87
CA CYS A 58 1.37 -0.75 -3.85
C CYS A 58 2.75 -1.13 -4.44
N MET A 59 3.36 -0.19 -5.16
CA MET A 59 4.71 -0.34 -5.74
C MET A 59 4.83 -1.35 -6.91
N THR A 60 3.75 -1.63 -7.63
CA THR A 60 3.72 -2.58 -8.76
C THR A 60 4.74 -2.31 -9.88
N ASN A 61 5.13 -1.05 -10.13
CA ASN A 61 6.13 -0.71 -11.14
C ASN A 61 7.52 -0.38 -10.57
N CYS A 62 7.78 -0.64 -9.28
CA CYS A 62 9.07 -0.33 -8.64
C CYS A 62 10.27 -1.09 -9.21
N LYS A 63 10.07 -2.18 -9.98
CA LYS A 63 11.17 -2.86 -10.68
C LYS A 63 11.86 -1.98 -11.74
N LEU A 64 11.16 -0.94 -12.22
CA LEU A 64 11.64 -0.04 -13.26
C LEU A 64 12.21 1.27 -12.70
N VAL A 65 11.95 1.58 -11.42
CA VAL A 65 12.27 2.88 -10.82
C VAL A 65 12.89 2.68 -9.43
N PRO A 66 14.20 2.91 -9.25
CA PRO A 66 14.91 2.64 -7.99
C PRO A 66 14.35 3.39 -6.77
N THR A 67 13.76 4.57 -6.99
CA THR A 67 13.22 5.46 -5.93
C THR A 67 11.76 5.17 -5.56
N CYS A 68 11.13 4.17 -6.18
CA CYS A 68 9.69 3.93 -6.04
C CYS A 68 9.27 3.46 -4.62
N HIS A 69 10.20 2.91 -3.83
CA HIS A 69 10.02 2.60 -2.40
C HIS A 69 9.66 3.84 -1.55
N LEU A 70 10.00 5.04 -2.02
CA LEU A 70 9.66 6.31 -1.38
C LEU A 70 8.19 6.70 -1.59
N LEU A 71 7.49 6.09 -2.55
CA LEU A 71 6.14 6.49 -2.95
C LEU A 71 5.05 5.81 -2.12
N SER A 72 5.28 4.57 -1.68
CA SER A 72 4.38 3.85 -0.76
C SER A 72 5.15 2.99 0.24
N PRO A 73 5.95 3.61 1.12
CA PRO A 73 6.66 2.95 2.22
C PRO A 73 5.80 1.98 3.05
N GLU A 74 4.53 2.33 3.28
CA GLU A 74 3.52 1.51 3.99
C GLU A 74 3.25 0.16 3.33
N CYS A 75 3.49 0.09 2.03
CA CYS A 75 3.25 -1.06 1.20
C CYS A 75 4.46 -1.97 1.10
N CYS A 76 5.59 -1.61 1.73
CA CYS A 76 6.81 -2.40 1.56
C CYS A 76 6.68 -3.71 2.35
N PRO A 77 6.46 -4.86 1.66
CA PRO A 77 6.21 -6.12 2.34
C PRO A 77 7.52 -6.87 2.62
N LYS A 78 8.63 -6.39 2.07
CA LYS A 78 9.93 -7.04 2.15
C LYS A 78 10.89 -6.17 2.93
N GLN A 79 11.49 -6.76 3.96
CA GLN A 79 12.66 -6.26 4.70
C GLN A 79 13.92 -6.14 3.81
N THR A 80 13.76 -5.70 2.56
CA THR A 80 14.88 -5.23 1.76
C THR A 80 15.55 -4.11 2.53
N GLN A 81 16.88 -4.06 2.45
CA GLN A 81 17.69 -3.12 3.21
C GLN A 81 17.24 -1.67 2.98
N ILE A 82 16.79 -1.36 1.78
CA ILE A 82 16.23 -0.07 1.39
C ILE A 82 14.94 0.26 2.17
N CYS A 83 14.02 -0.70 2.31
CA CYS A 83 12.79 -0.46 3.06
C CYS A 83 13.00 -0.36 4.57
N LEU A 84 13.97 -1.09 5.12
CA LEU A 84 14.34 -0.97 6.54
C LEU A 84 14.94 0.40 6.89
N GLN A 85 15.52 1.09 5.90
CA GLN A 85 16.10 2.42 6.05
C GLN A 85 15.09 3.56 5.85
N LEU A 86 13.82 3.26 5.51
CA LEU A 86 12.79 4.27 5.35
C LEU A 86 12.33 4.81 6.70
N ASP A 87 12.27 6.14 6.83
CA ASP A 87 11.89 6.84 8.07
C ASP A 87 10.62 6.30 8.73
N ILE A 88 9.64 5.88 7.91
CA ILE A 88 8.32 5.44 8.37
C ILE A 88 8.38 4.02 8.93
N VAL A 89 9.26 3.18 8.38
CA VAL A 89 9.53 1.82 8.90
C VAL A 89 10.35 1.93 10.18
N ILE A 90 11.34 2.81 10.22
CA ILE A 90 12.13 3.09 11.44
C ILE A 90 11.22 3.61 12.56
N GLU A 91 10.31 4.54 12.26
CA GLU A 91 9.37 5.10 13.25
C GLU A 91 8.34 4.06 13.73
N ALA A 92 7.83 3.22 12.82
CA ALA A 92 6.91 2.13 13.18
C ALA A 92 7.60 1.08 14.08
N ASN A 93 8.82 0.67 13.75
CA ASN A 93 9.58 -0.29 14.55
C ASN A 93 9.91 0.26 15.95
N LYS A 94 10.30 1.54 16.06
CA LYS A 94 10.52 2.18 17.36
C LYS A 94 9.28 2.20 18.26
N LYS A 95 8.09 2.37 17.67
CA LYS A 95 6.82 2.32 18.44
C LYS A 95 6.50 0.92 18.93
N LEU A 96 6.86 -0.12 18.19
CA LEU A 96 6.68 -1.53 18.58
C LEU A 96 7.67 -1.97 19.67
N GLU A 97 8.90 -1.45 19.68
CA GLU A 97 9.89 -1.74 20.72
C GLU A 97 9.57 -1.06 22.07
N GLN A 98 8.67 -0.07 22.06
CA GLN A 98 8.26 0.70 23.23
C GLN A 98 6.91 0.27 23.83
N SER A 99 6.23 -0.71 23.21
CA SER A 99 4.96 -1.30 23.65
C SER A 99 5.15 -2.69 24.22
#